data_AF-V8NYH6-F1
#
_entry.id   AF-V8NYH6-F1
#
_cell.length_a   1.000
_cell.length_b   1.000
_cell.length_c   1.000
_cell.angle_alpha   90.00
_cell.angle_beta   90.00
_cell.angle_gamma   90.00
#
_symmetry.space_group_name_H-M   'P 1'
#
loop_
_entity.id
_entity.type
_entity.pdbx_description
1 polymer ?
#
loop_
_entity_poly.entity_id
_entity_poly.type
_entity_poly.pdbx_seq_one_letter_code
_entity_poly.pdbx_strand_id
1 'polypeptide(L)'
;SSVKLKLICAQVLKDVLGEGIDYDKILKLTSDAKFESGDVKATVAVLAFILSSAAKYSVDSESLSSELQQLGLPKEHAAGLCRSYEEKQSSLQDSLRKCSLRCKSSSFA
;
A
#
# COMPACT_ATOMS: atom_id res chain seq x y z
N SER A 1 3.53 13.83 11.68
CA SER A 1 2.09 13.88 11.99
C SER A 1 1.32 12.79 11.27
N SER A 2 0.68 11.94 12.08
CA SER A 2 -0.05 10.71 11.73
C SER A 2 -0.94 10.74 10.47
N VAL A 3 -1.55 11.87 10.14
CA VAL A 3 -2.54 11.96 9.05
C VAL A 3 -1.90 11.74 7.66
N LYS A 4 -0.64 12.12 7.48
CA LYS A 4 0.07 12.05 6.20
C LYS A 4 0.26 10.61 5.72
N LEU A 5 0.67 9.72 6.63
CA LEU A 5 0.93 8.32 6.32
C LEU A 5 -0.36 7.58 5.94
N LYS A 6 -1.48 7.96 6.57
CA LYS A 6 -2.82 7.46 6.23
C LYS A 6 -3.24 7.84 4.80
N LEU A 7 -3.00 9.09 4.40
CA LEU A 7 -3.29 9.56 3.03
C LEU A 7 -2.43 8.82 2.00
N ILE A 8 -1.14 8.61 2.30
CA ILE A 8 -0.24 7.84 1.44
C ILE A 8 -0.78 6.41 1.28
N CYS A 9 -1.14 5.74 2.37
CA CYS A 9 -1.68 4.38 2.31
C CYS A 9 -2.98 4.28 1.52
N ALA A 10 -3.90 5.25 1.69
CA ALA A 10 -5.14 5.30 0.91
C ALA A 10 -4.86 5.46 -0.60
N GLN A 11 -3.82 6.19 -0.96
CA GLN A 11 -3.42 6.38 -2.34
C GLN A 11 -2.71 5.16 -2.92
N VAL A 12 -1.85 4.50 -2.13
CA VAL A 12 -1.25 3.22 -2.51
C VAL A 12 -2.32 2.16 -2.73
N LEU A 13 -3.35 2.09 -1.87
CA LEU A 13 -4.50 1.19 -2.06
C LEU A 13 -5.16 1.42 -3.43
N LYS A 14 -5.36 2.67 -3.83
CA LYS A 14 -5.91 3.01 -5.16
C LYS A 14 -4.97 2.61 -6.29
N ASP A 15 -3.66 2.78 -6.12
CA ASP A 15 -2.65 2.35 -7.09
C ASP A 15 -2.73 0.85 -7.36
N VAL A 16 -2.76 0.03 -6.30
CA VAL A 16 -2.84 -1.44 -6.43
C VAL A 16 -4.17 -1.88 -7.06
N LEU A 17 -5.24 -1.11 -6.86
CA LEU A 17 -6.54 -1.33 -7.51
C LEU A 17 -6.59 -0.84 -8.96
N GLY A 18 -5.55 -0.18 -9.46
CA GLY A 18 -5.50 0.39 -10.80
C GLY A 18 -6.27 1.70 -10.97
N GLU A 19 -6.71 2.34 -9.87
CA GLU A 19 -7.31 3.68 -9.90
C GLU A 19 -6.25 4.79 -10.11
N GLY A 20 -4.97 4.44 -9.97
CA GLY A 20 -3.83 5.32 -10.20
C GLY A 20 -3.45 6.15 -8.96
N ILE A 21 -2.17 6.52 -8.90
CA ILE A 21 -1.59 7.26 -7.78
C ILE A 21 -1.13 8.65 -8.20
N ASP A 22 -1.41 9.62 -7.32
CA ASP A 22 -1.08 11.03 -7.53
C ASP A 22 0.24 11.35 -6.81
N TYR A 23 1.36 11.02 -7.46
CA TYR A 23 2.69 11.17 -6.87
C TYR A 23 3.01 12.61 -6.50
N ASP A 24 2.47 13.61 -7.22
CA ASP A 24 2.67 15.03 -6.91
C ASP A 24 2.03 15.41 -5.57
N LYS A 25 0.80 14.94 -5.31
CA LYS A 25 0.16 15.11 -4.00
C LYS A 25 0.93 14.40 -2.89
N ILE A 26 1.38 13.18 -3.14
CA ILE A 26 2.16 12.44 -2.14
C ILE A 26 3.48 13.18 -1.87
N LEU A 27 4.21 13.60 -2.89
CA LEU A 27 5.43 14.40 -2.74
C LEU A 27 5.19 15.64 -1.88
N LYS A 28 4.11 16.41 -2.14
CA LYS A 28 3.75 17.57 -1.33
C LYS A 28 3.45 17.21 0.13
N LEU A 29 2.73 16.11 0.37
CA LEU A 29 2.43 15.62 1.73
C LEU A 29 3.69 15.12 2.45
N THR A 30 4.63 14.52 1.72
CA THR A 30 5.84 13.89 2.26
C THR A 30 7.06 14.83 2.24
N SER A 31 6.91 16.04 1.69
CA SER A 31 7.95 17.09 1.63
C SER A 31 8.50 17.44 3.00
N ASP A 32 7.63 17.46 4.01
CA ASP A 32 7.97 17.74 5.41
C ASP A 32 8.83 16.61 6.04
N ALA A 33 8.78 15.41 5.48
CA ALA A 33 9.54 14.26 5.95
C ALA A 33 10.84 14.02 5.15
N LYS A 34 11.24 14.97 4.29
CA LYS A 34 12.44 14.90 3.42
C LYS A 34 12.47 13.70 2.45
N PHE A 35 11.31 13.16 2.07
CA PHE A 35 11.25 12.10 1.08
C PHE A 35 11.52 12.67 -0.32
N GLU A 36 12.50 12.10 -1.03
CA GLU A 36 12.69 12.41 -2.45
C GLU A 36 11.70 11.61 -3.30
N SER A 37 11.61 11.93 -4.60
CA SER A 37 10.77 11.18 -5.53
C SER A 37 11.13 9.68 -5.57
N GLY A 38 12.38 9.34 -5.27
CA GLY A 38 12.83 7.96 -5.12
C GLY A 38 12.22 7.28 -3.88
N ASP A 39 12.34 7.91 -2.71
CA ASP A 39 11.82 7.37 -1.44
C ASP A 39 10.30 7.21 -1.47
N VAL A 40 9.59 8.17 -2.07
CA VAL A 40 8.14 8.08 -2.24
C VAL A 40 7.76 6.86 -3.08
N LYS A 41 8.42 6.66 -4.23
CA LYS A 41 8.16 5.49 -5.08
C LYS A 41 8.50 4.18 -4.38
N ALA A 42 9.61 4.14 -3.64
CA ALA A 42 10.00 2.97 -2.85
C ALA A 42 8.96 2.66 -1.76
N THR A 43 8.49 3.67 -1.04
CA THR A 43 7.47 3.53 0.00
C THR A 43 6.13 3.07 -0.58
N VAL A 44 5.72 3.66 -1.70
CA VAL A 44 4.52 3.25 -2.43
C VAL A 44 4.64 1.79 -2.87
N ALA A 45 5.77 1.40 -3.47
CA ALA A 45 6.02 0.04 -3.90
C ALA A 45 6.03 -0.95 -2.73
N VAL A 46 6.63 -0.59 -1.58
CA VAL A 46 6.66 -1.47 -0.40
C VAL A 46 5.27 -1.67 0.18
N LEU A 47 4.50 -0.59 0.35
CA LEU A 47 3.13 -0.66 0.87
C LEU A 47 2.22 -1.42 -0.10
N ALA A 48 2.37 -1.17 -1.40
CA ALA A 48 1.66 -1.88 -2.45
C ALA A 48 1.97 -3.38 -2.39
N PHE A 49 3.26 -3.72 -2.26
CA PHE A 49 3.72 -5.09 -2.14
C PHE A 49 3.18 -5.79 -0.90
N ILE A 50 3.18 -5.12 0.27
CA ILE A 50 2.64 -5.66 1.52
C ILE A 50 1.15 -5.95 1.36
N LEU A 51 0.36 -4.97 0.89
CA LEU A 51 -1.08 -5.12 0.68
C LEU A 51 -1.40 -6.22 -0.34
N SER A 52 -0.64 -6.25 -1.43
CA SER A 52 -0.82 -7.21 -2.49
C SER A 52 -0.40 -8.62 -2.03
N SER A 53 0.62 -8.74 -1.19
CA SER A 53 1.02 -10.00 -0.56
C SER A 53 -0.05 -10.45 0.43
N ALA A 54 -0.51 -9.57 1.31
CA ALA A 54 -1.60 -9.85 2.23
C ALA A 54 -2.84 -10.36 1.49
N ALA A 55 -3.26 -9.67 0.43
CA ALA A 55 -4.40 -10.10 -0.38
C ALA A 55 -4.15 -11.47 -1.04
N LYS A 56 -2.95 -11.70 -1.59
CA LYS A 56 -2.55 -12.95 -2.25
C LYS A 56 -2.57 -14.15 -1.30
N TYR A 57 -2.07 -13.99 -0.09
CA TYR A 57 -2.06 -15.02 0.95
C TYR A 57 -3.36 -15.03 1.77
N SER A 58 -4.32 -14.18 1.42
CA SER A 58 -5.59 -13.99 2.14
C SER A 58 -5.40 -13.74 3.63
N VAL A 59 -4.39 -12.92 3.97
CA VAL A 59 -4.06 -12.49 5.33
C VAL A 59 -5.20 -11.62 5.85
N ASP A 60 -5.67 -11.95 7.04
CA ASP A 60 -6.66 -11.20 7.79
C ASP A 60 -6.15 -9.82 8.22
N SER A 61 -7.09 -8.89 8.38
CA SER A 61 -6.81 -7.52 8.80
C SER A 61 -6.15 -7.46 10.19
N GLU A 62 -6.38 -8.43 11.08
CA GLU A 62 -5.67 -8.50 12.35
C GLU A 62 -4.18 -8.82 12.15
N SER A 63 -3.85 -9.87 11.39
CA SER A 63 -2.46 -10.25 11.09
C SER A 63 -1.72 -9.18 10.31
N LEU A 64 -2.34 -8.58 9.29
CA LEU A 64 -1.75 -7.46 8.54
C LEU A 64 -1.45 -6.26 9.46
N SER A 65 -2.34 -5.99 10.43
CA SER A 65 -2.10 -4.91 11.38
C SER A 65 -0.93 -5.18 12.31
N SER A 66 -0.69 -6.45 12.65
CA SER A 66 0.43 -6.90 13.48
C SER A 66 1.77 -6.77 12.72
N GLU A 67 1.80 -7.21 11.46
CA GLU A 67 2.96 -7.06 10.57
C GLU A 67 3.34 -5.59 10.36
N LEU A 68 2.35 -4.73 10.12
CA LEU A 68 2.57 -3.29 9.97
C LEU A 68 3.10 -2.66 11.27
N GLN A 69 2.64 -3.13 12.43
CA GLN A 69 3.17 -2.69 13.71
C GLN A 69 4.62 -3.15 13.93
N GLN A 70 4.97 -4.37 13.52
CA GLN A 70 6.36 -4.88 13.57
C GLN A 70 7.30 -4.12 12.62
N LEU A 71 6.80 -3.69 11.46
CA LEU A 71 7.49 -2.77 10.55
C LEU A 71 7.69 -1.36 11.17
N GLY A 72 7.08 -1.08 12.31
CA GLY A 72 7.21 0.17 13.05
C GLY A 72 6.08 1.18 12.80
N LEU A 73 4.99 0.79 12.12
CA LEU A 73 3.82 1.66 12.02
C LEU A 73 3.09 1.72 13.37
N PRO A 74 2.66 2.91 13.82
CA PRO A 74 1.86 3.03 15.03
C PRO A 74 0.50 2.33 14.83
N LYS A 75 -0.05 1.76 15.92
CA LYS A 75 -1.30 0.97 15.88
C LYS A 75 -2.47 1.71 15.21
N GLU A 76 -2.52 3.03 15.37
CA GLU A 76 -3.55 3.88 14.77
C GLU A 76 -3.51 3.87 13.24
N HIS A 77 -2.31 3.74 12.64
CA HIS A 77 -2.13 3.63 11.19
C HIS A 77 -2.41 2.24 10.70
N ALA A 78 -1.87 1.24 11.38
CA ALA A 78 -2.10 -0.16 11.04
C ALA A 78 -3.59 -0.49 11.04
N ALA A 79 -4.34 -0.10 12.08
CA ALA A 79 -5.79 -0.34 12.16
C ALA A 79 -6.58 0.42 11.08
N GLY A 80 -6.20 1.68 10.79
CA GLY A 80 -6.84 2.46 9.74
C GLY A 80 -6.62 1.89 8.34
N LEU A 81 -5.40 1.44 8.07
CA LEU A 81 -5.03 0.80 6.81
C LEU A 81 -5.72 -0.56 6.67
N CYS A 82 -5.77 -1.35 7.74
CA CYS A 82 -6.44 -2.64 7.74
C CYS A 82 -7.93 -2.57 7.44
N ARG A 83 -8.64 -1.59 7.98
CA ARG A 83 -10.05 -1.38 7.60
C ARG A 83 -10.19 -1.10 6.11
N SER A 84 -9.36 -0.19 5.57
CA SER A 84 -9.39 0.11 4.13
C SER A 84 -8.96 -1.06 3.26
N TYR A 85 -8.02 -1.88 3.74
CA TYR A 85 -7.60 -3.10 3.08
C TYR A 85 -8.71 -4.14 3.08
N GLU A 86 -9.37 -4.40 4.20
CA GLU A 86 -10.45 -5.38 4.32
C GLU A 86 -11.61 -5.08 3.36
N GLU A 87 -12.03 -3.81 3.27
CA GLU A 87 -13.05 -3.40 2.31
C GLU A 87 -12.61 -3.57 0.84
N LYS A 88 -11.33 -3.37 0.56
CA LYS A 88 -10.76 -3.49 -0.80
C LYS A 88 -10.15 -4.86 -1.07
N GLN A 89 -10.14 -5.78 -0.11
CA GLN A 89 -9.42 -7.05 -0.17
C GLN A 89 -9.93 -7.90 -1.32
N SER A 90 -11.26 -7.98 -1.48
CA SER A 90 -11.89 -8.71 -2.59
C SER A 90 -11.47 -8.14 -3.95
N SER A 91 -11.43 -6.81 -4.09
CA SER A 91 -11.00 -6.14 -5.33
C SER A 91 -9.50 -6.29 -5.59
N LEU A 92 -8.67 -6.28 -4.53
CA LEU A 92 -7.24 -6.55 -4.60
C LEU A 92 -6.98 -7.99 -5.04
N GLN A 93 -7.68 -8.96 -4.46
CA GLN A 93 -7.59 -10.37 -4.85
C GLN A 93 -8.03 -10.60 -6.29
N ASP A 94 -9.11 -9.94 -6.73
CA ASP A 94 -9.58 -10.02 -8.12
C ASP A 94 -8.56 -9.42 -9.10
N SER A 95 -8.01 -8.25 -8.78
CA SER A 95 -6.94 -7.60 -9.56
C SER A 95 -5.67 -8.46 -9.61
N LEU A 96 -5.29 -9.05 -8.47
CA LEU A 96 -4.18 -9.99 -8.37
C LEU A 96 -4.42 -11.25 -9.19
N ARG A 97 -5.62 -11.83 -9.18
CA ARG A 97 -5.97 -12.98 -10.01
C ARG A 97 -5.90 -12.64 -11.50
N LYS A 98 -6.40 -11.47 -11.90
CA LYS A 98 -6.29 -10.94 -13.28
C LYS A 98 -4.84 -10.71 -13.68
N CYS A 99 -4.00 -10.22 -12.77
CA CYS A 99 -2.56 -10.03 -13.00
C CYS A 99 -1.77 -11.34 -12.95
N SER A 100 -2.15 -12.32 -12.13
CA SER A 100 -1.40 -13.57 -11.92
C SER A 100 -1.46 -14.52 -13.13
N LEU A 101 -2.45 -14.39 -14.01
CA LEU A 101 -2.48 -15.08 -15.32
C LEU A 101 -1.47 -14.48 -16.33
N ARG A 102 -0.88 -13.35 -15.99
CA ARG A 102 0.17 -12.70 -16.76
C ARG A 102 1.36 -12.48 -15.83
N CYS A 103 2.08 -13.56 -15.52
CA CYS A 103 3.45 -13.49 -15.02
C CYS A 103 4.28 -12.61 -15.98
N LYS A 104 4.21 -11.30 -15.78
CA LYS A 104 5.08 -10.35 -16.43
C LYS A 104 6.41 -10.46 -15.72
N SER A 105 7.32 -11.23 -16.32
CA SER A 105 8.70 -10.77 -16.45
C SER A 105 8.68 -9.31 -16.88
N SER A 106 8.84 -8.40 -15.94
CA SER A 106 9.07 -6.97 -16.15
C SER A 106 9.82 -6.52 -14.90
N SER A 107 11.08 -6.92 -14.76
CA SER A 107 12.22 -6.06 -15.11
C SER A 107 11.99 -4.66 -14.58
N PHE A 108 12.38 -4.50 -13.31
CA PHE A 108 12.81 -3.22 -12.76
C PHE A 108 14.03 -2.81 -13.59
N ALA A 109 13.81 -1.98 -14.62
CA ALA A 109 14.84 -1.39 -15.45
C ALA A 109 14.57 0.11 -15.56
#